data_AF-A0A9P7ALV2-F1
#
_entry.id   AF-A0A9P7ALV2-F1
#
_cell.length_a   1.000
_cell.length_b   1.000
_cell.length_c   1.000
_cell.angle_alpha   90.00
_cell.angle_beta   90.00
_cell.angle_gamma   90.00
#
_symmetry.space_group_name_H-M   'P 1'
#
loop_
_entity.id
_entity.type
_entity.pdbx_description
1 polymer ?
#
loop_
_entity_poly.entity_id
_entity_poly.type
_entity_poly.pdbx_seq_one_letter_code
_entity_poly.pdbx_strand_id
1 'polypeptide(L)'
;MPTHYASVASRSSTGRILARCQRRTRLSSYDSKTTAMSANFGSPPLLFTRVCRHWRDVAHSTPEIWSRIKVILPGRLVKPLTPFFPSLLQVWLAQSGNLPLTICIYYIGFLPSSSHGVTVDSRLLEILYDETRRWETVSAPSFIFRSNASNMSQLRTLDRLWNLTDLIEFNAPNLCRACIVYSLSDTIRSFKPNAACRSIRHLSIDQALASGIRRFPAIFPRLETLGVRILTSYVSGMRSHSDTYSCLESMTLPFVDRPADTFINIFRGLHLPALQNLTLLMGAGKPDVEMITEALAVAGSCHIRVLDFRWHESRSDIDPHTLEPLLSVVQEVAVHGEVVVCREQAGT
;
A
#
# COMPACT_ATOMS: atom_id res chain seq x y z
N MET A 1 2.22 10.20 -58.98
CA MET A 1 3.16 10.99 -58.15
C MET A 1 2.86 12.46 -58.35
N PRO A 2 3.16 13.36 -57.37
CA PRO A 2 2.93 13.32 -55.91
C PRO A 2 1.78 14.32 -55.59
N THR A 3 1.59 15.02 -54.46
CA THR A 3 1.96 14.92 -53.00
C THR A 3 0.62 14.81 -52.21
N HIS A 4 0.46 14.32 -50.97
CA HIS A 4 1.19 14.33 -49.67
C HIS A 4 0.76 15.43 -48.67
N TYR A 5 0.37 14.97 -47.47
CA TYR A 5 0.18 15.64 -46.15
C TYR A 5 -1.23 15.99 -45.64
N ALA A 6 -1.81 15.05 -44.85
CA ALA A 6 -2.57 15.32 -43.62
C ALA A 6 -2.74 14.04 -42.77
N SER A 7 -1.64 13.38 -42.43
CA SER A 7 -1.63 12.30 -41.42
C SER A 7 -0.74 12.74 -40.25
N VAL A 8 -1.34 12.92 -39.08
CA VAL A 8 -0.79 12.82 -37.71
C VAL A 8 -1.89 13.30 -36.73
N ALA A 9 -1.89 12.78 -35.49
CA ALA A 9 -2.76 13.15 -34.36
C ALA A 9 -4.21 12.55 -34.28
N SER A 10 -4.31 11.23 -34.10
CA SER A 10 -5.42 10.65 -33.30
C SER A 10 -5.05 9.45 -32.40
N ARG A 11 -3.85 8.87 -32.56
CA ARG A 11 -3.42 7.63 -31.86
C ARG A 11 -3.05 7.76 -30.36
N SER A 12 -3.39 8.84 -29.64
CA SER A 12 -2.92 9.01 -28.24
C SER A 12 -3.92 9.51 -27.19
N SER A 13 -5.18 9.77 -27.53
CA SER A 13 -6.21 10.15 -26.55
C SER A 13 -6.88 8.93 -25.91
N THR A 14 -7.46 8.03 -26.71
CA THR A 14 -8.30 6.91 -26.23
C THR A 14 -7.55 5.95 -25.30
N GLY A 15 -6.34 5.51 -25.66
CA GLY A 15 -5.53 4.63 -24.81
C GLY A 15 -5.16 5.26 -23.46
N ARG A 16 -4.88 6.57 -23.42
CA ARG A 16 -4.62 7.31 -22.18
C ARG A 16 -5.87 7.44 -21.31
N ILE A 17 -7.06 7.58 -21.92
CA ILE A 17 -8.34 7.60 -21.21
C ILE A 17 -8.60 6.23 -20.57
N LEU A 18 -8.43 5.12 -21.31
CA LEU A 18 -8.58 3.77 -20.78
C LEU A 18 -7.65 3.49 -19.58
N ALA A 19 -6.37 3.85 -19.71
CA ALA A 19 -5.38 3.70 -18.64
C ALA A 19 -5.73 4.56 -17.39
N ARG A 20 -6.38 5.71 -17.56
CA ARG A 20 -6.91 6.57 -16.49
C ARG A 20 -8.18 5.99 -15.84
N CYS A 21 -9.13 5.48 -16.62
CA CYS A 21 -10.37 4.90 -16.09
C CYS A 21 -10.10 3.73 -15.13
N GLN A 22 -9.17 2.84 -15.47
CA GLN A 22 -8.75 1.74 -14.58
C GLN A 22 -8.03 2.21 -13.29
N ARG A 23 -7.45 3.42 -13.25
CA ARG A 23 -6.77 3.95 -12.04
C ARG A 23 -7.74 4.49 -10.97
N ARG A 24 -9.04 4.64 -11.26
CA ARG A 24 -9.98 5.35 -10.38
C ARG A 24 -10.93 4.45 -9.55
N THR A 25 -10.87 3.13 -9.71
CA THR A 25 -11.60 2.18 -8.85
C THR A 25 -10.95 2.06 -7.47
N ARG A 26 -11.26 3.00 -6.56
CA ARG A 26 -11.16 2.77 -5.12
C ARG A 26 -12.25 1.76 -4.69
N LEU A 27 -11.94 0.98 -3.67
CA LEU A 27 -12.79 -0.09 -3.15
C LEU A 27 -14.11 0.48 -2.59
N SER A 28 -15.24 0.00 -3.12
CA SER A 28 -16.52 0.01 -2.40
C SER A 28 -16.68 -1.30 -1.62
N SER A 29 -17.57 -1.27 -0.63
CA SER A 29 -17.81 -2.32 0.37
C SER A 29 -18.17 -3.69 -0.23
N TYR A 30 -18.08 -4.72 0.63
CA TYR A 30 -18.56 -6.08 0.41
C TYR A 30 -19.93 -6.12 -0.30
N ASP A 31 -19.98 -6.79 -1.46
CA ASP A 31 -21.20 -7.42 -1.94
C ASP A 31 -20.98 -8.93 -2.01
N SER A 32 -21.88 -9.67 -1.35
CA SER A 32 -21.69 -11.06 -0.96
C SER A 32 -22.39 -12.00 -1.94
N LYS A 33 -22.01 -11.96 -3.23
CA LYS A 33 -22.35 -12.97 -4.24
C LYS A 33 -21.36 -12.96 -5.42
N THR A 34 -21.11 -14.16 -5.94
CA THR A 34 -20.35 -14.47 -7.18
C THR A 34 -18.83 -14.56 -7.05
N THR A 35 -18.35 -15.79 -6.93
CA THR A 35 -16.93 -16.17 -7.05
C THR A 35 -16.50 -16.26 -8.52
N ALA A 36 -15.45 -15.53 -8.90
CA ALA A 36 -14.69 -15.78 -10.12
C ALA A 36 -13.38 -14.98 -10.07
N MET A 37 -12.30 -15.44 -10.75
CA MET A 37 -11.33 -14.49 -11.33
C MET A 37 -12.11 -13.36 -12.01
N SER A 38 -11.59 -12.13 -12.08
CA SER A 38 -12.31 -11.04 -12.76
C SER A 38 -12.27 -11.15 -14.29
N ALA A 39 -12.52 -12.36 -14.80
CA ALA A 39 -13.35 -12.61 -15.97
C ALA A 39 -14.83 -12.18 -15.76
N ASN A 40 -15.09 -11.22 -14.86
CA ASN A 40 -16.30 -10.43 -14.96
C ASN A 40 -16.26 -9.74 -16.33
N PHE A 41 -17.07 -10.23 -17.27
CA PHE A 41 -17.15 -9.67 -18.62
C PHE A 41 -17.63 -8.21 -18.63
N GLY A 42 -18.18 -7.72 -17.51
CA GLY A 42 -18.45 -6.31 -17.22
C GLY A 42 -17.23 -5.50 -16.76
N SER A 43 -16.02 -6.09 -16.71
CA SER A 43 -14.78 -5.42 -16.35
C SER A 43 -13.77 -5.38 -17.50
N PRO A 44 -13.01 -4.27 -17.68
CA PRO A 44 -11.86 -4.22 -18.58
C PRO A 44 -10.79 -5.27 -18.25
N PRO A 45 -10.08 -5.84 -19.24
CA PRO A 45 -10.13 -5.50 -20.67
C PRO A 45 -11.30 -6.14 -21.44
N LEU A 46 -11.90 -7.23 -20.92
CA LEU A 46 -12.92 -8.02 -21.63
C LEU A 46 -14.22 -7.27 -21.94
N LEU A 47 -14.57 -6.25 -21.16
CA LEU A 47 -15.70 -5.37 -21.47
C LEU A 47 -15.54 -4.73 -22.87
N PHE A 48 -14.35 -4.22 -23.19
CA PHE A 48 -14.12 -3.48 -24.43
C PHE A 48 -14.16 -4.38 -25.68
N THR A 49 -13.77 -5.65 -25.58
CA THR A 49 -13.86 -6.60 -26.71
C THR A 49 -15.31 -6.96 -27.06
N ARG A 50 -16.29 -6.60 -26.21
CA ARG A 50 -17.71 -6.90 -26.40
C ARG A 50 -18.58 -5.72 -26.87
N VAL A 51 -18.12 -4.46 -26.78
CA VAL A 51 -18.94 -3.27 -27.12
C VAL A 51 -19.20 -3.15 -28.63
N CYS A 52 -18.15 -2.94 -29.43
CA CYS A 52 -18.25 -2.86 -30.88
C CYS A 52 -16.89 -3.25 -31.52
N ARG A 53 -16.81 -3.33 -32.85
CA ARG A 53 -15.55 -3.67 -33.57
C ARG A 53 -14.42 -2.71 -33.17
N HIS A 54 -14.65 -1.40 -33.25
CA HIS A 54 -13.65 -0.39 -32.89
C HIS A 54 -13.09 -0.55 -31.47
N TRP A 55 -13.94 -0.77 -30.46
CA TRP A 55 -13.47 -0.99 -29.08
C TRP A 55 -12.71 -2.30 -28.90
N ARG A 56 -13.04 -3.34 -29.68
CA ARG A 56 -12.29 -4.60 -29.72
C ARG A 56 -10.91 -4.40 -30.35
N ASP A 57 -10.83 -3.67 -31.45
CA ASP A 57 -9.58 -3.36 -32.14
C ASP A 57 -8.67 -2.50 -31.25
N VAL A 58 -9.23 -1.50 -30.56
CA VAL A 58 -8.52 -0.71 -29.53
C VAL A 58 -8.05 -1.59 -28.38
N ALA A 59 -8.88 -2.51 -27.88
CA ALA A 59 -8.49 -3.40 -26.78
C ALA A 59 -7.34 -4.34 -27.15
N HIS A 60 -7.38 -4.96 -28.33
CA HIS A 60 -6.29 -5.83 -28.79
C HIS A 60 -5.01 -5.06 -29.16
N SER A 61 -5.11 -3.80 -29.58
CA SER A 61 -3.95 -2.94 -29.90
C SER A 61 -3.38 -2.17 -28.70
N THR A 62 -3.88 -2.40 -27.48
CA THR A 62 -3.42 -1.74 -26.24
C THR A 62 -2.93 -2.78 -25.20
N PRO A 63 -1.69 -3.30 -25.28
CA PRO A 63 -1.19 -4.31 -24.34
C PRO A 63 -1.27 -3.90 -22.85
N GLU A 64 -1.22 -2.60 -22.54
CA GLU A 64 -1.24 -2.05 -21.19
C GLU A 64 -2.54 -2.33 -20.41
N ILE A 65 -3.67 -2.55 -21.09
CA ILE A 65 -4.93 -2.92 -20.39
C ILE A 65 -4.97 -4.40 -20.01
N TRP A 66 -4.09 -5.23 -20.59
CA TRP A 66 -3.95 -6.66 -20.32
C TRP A 66 -2.85 -6.97 -19.28
N SER A 67 -1.88 -6.08 -19.08
CA SER A 67 -0.83 -6.26 -18.06
C SER A 67 -1.32 -6.10 -16.61
N ARG A 68 -2.60 -5.76 -16.41
CA ARG A 68 -3.26 -5.68 -15.09
C ARG A 68 -4.16 -6.89 -14.88
N ILE A 69 -3.72 -7.84 -14.07
CA ILE A 69 -4.36 -9.15 -13.89
C ILE A 69 -4.97 -9.23 -12.49
N LYS A 70 -6.29 -9.43 -12.40
CA LYS A 70 -6.99 -9.68 -11.13
C LYS A 70 -7.44 -11.13 -11.04
N VAL A 71 -6.69 -11.92 -10.28
CA VAL A 71 -7.02 -13.31 -9.97
C VAL A 71 -7.82 -13.36 -8.68
N ILE A 72 -8.84 -14.22 -8.64
CA ILE A 72 -9.59 -14.49 -7.42
C ILE A 72 -9.65 -16.01 -7.29
N LEU A 73 -8.99 -16.52 -6.26
CA LEU A 73 -8.90 -17.93 -5.95
C LEU A 73 -10.16 -18.33 -5.16
N PRO A 74 -10.89 -19.37 -5.61
CA PRO A 74 -12.00 -19.92 -4.85
C PRO A 74 -11.47 -20.57 -3.56
N GLY A 75 -12.13 -20.32 -2.43
CA GLY A 75 -11.94 -21.13 -1.23
C GLY A 75 -12.61 -22.50 -1.36
N ARG A 76 -12.35 -23.39 -0.39
CA ARG A 76 -12.73 -24.82 -0.40
C ARG A 76 -14.19 -25.14 -0.74
N LEU A 77 -15.11 -24.20 -0.50
CA LEU A 77 -16.55 -24.37 -0.71
C LEU A 77 -17.01 -24.10 -2.15
N VAL A 78 -16.12 -23.62 -3.04
CA VAL A 78 -16.47 -23.27 -4.42
C VAL A 78 -15.66 -24.13 -5.38
N LYS A 79 -16.34 -24.85 -6.28
CA LYS A 79 -15.68 -25.60 -7.35
C LYS A 79 -14.89 -24.64 -8.25
N PRO A 80 -13.59 -24.88 -8.52
CA PRO A 80 -12.85 -24.06 -9.48
C PRO A 80 -13.45 -24.23 -10.88
N LEU A 81 -13.50 -23.14 -11.67
CA LEU A 81 -13.91 -23.18 -13.07
C LEU A 81 -12.73 -23.62 -13.97
N THR A 82 -12.05 -24.69 -13.57
CA THR A 82 -11.09 -25.39 -14.42
C THR A 82 -11.84 -26.13 -15.54
N PRO A 83 -11.33 -26.16 -16.78
CA PRO A 83 -10.03 -25.65 -17.24
C PRO A 83 -10.05 -24.20 -17.76
N PHE A 84 -11.19 -23.50 -17.73
CA PHE A 84 -11.36 -22.20 -18.40
C PHE A 84 -10.39 -21.11 -17.89
N PHE A 85 -10.14 -21.08 -16.58
CA PHE A 85 -9.32 -20.03 -15.97
C PHE A 85 -7.83 -20.02 -16.41
N PRO A 86 -7.08 -21.14 -16.37
CA PRO A 86 -5.73 -21.22 -16.93
C PRO A 86 -5.63 -20.72 -18.39
N SER A 87 -6.54 -21.15 -19.27
CA SER A 87 -6.53 -20.74 -20.68
C SER A 87 -6.80 -19.24 -20.85
N LEU A 88 -7.73 -18.67 -20.08
CA LEU A 88 -8.00 -17.23 -20.13
C LEU A 88 -6.80 -16.41 -19.63
N LEU A 89 -6.12 -16.86 -18.57
CA LEU A 89 -4.92 -16.23 -18.04
C LEU A 89 -3.79 -16.22 -19.09
N GLN A 90 -3.58 -17.33 -19.79
CA GLN A 90 -2.60 -17.40 -20.90
C GLN A 90 -2.93 -16.41 -22.03
N VAL A 91 -4.21 -16.23 -22.38
CA VAL A 91 -4.63 -15.21 -23.36
C VAL A 91 -4.31 -13.79 -22.86
N TRP A 92 -4.55 -13.48 -21.58
CA TRP A 92 -4.23 -12.16 -21.02
C TRP A 92 -2.72 -11.90 -21.02
N LEU A 93 -1.92 -12.90 -20.64
CA LEU A 93 -0.46 -12.82 -20.66
C LEU A 93 0.07 -12.61 -22.08
N ALA A 94 -0.41 -13.37 -23.07
CA ALA A 94 -0.05 -13.18 -24.47
C ALA A 94 -0.40 -11.78 -25.00
N GLN A 95 -1.58 -11.25 -24.67
CA GLN A 95 -2.00 -9.90 -25.08
C GLN A 95 -1.21 -8.79 -24.36
N SER A 96 -0.70 -9.04 -23.15
CA SER A 96 0.17 -8.10 -22.43
C SER A 96 1.59 -7.99 -22.99
N GLY A 97 1.98 -8.89 -23.91
CA GLY A 97 3.32 -8.94 -24.51
C GLY A 97 4.42 -9.09 -23.47
N ASN A 98 5.47 -8.27 -23.56
CA ASN A 98 6.57 -8.23 -22.59
C ASN A 98 6.41 -7.11 -21.54
N LEU A 99 5.23 -6.49 -21.41
CA LEU A 99 5.05 -5.41 -20.44
C LEU A 99 5.18 -5.88 -18.99
N PRO A 100 5.63 -5.02 -18.06
CA PRO A 100 5.59 -5.30 -16.64
C PRO A 100 4.15 -5.52 -16.16
N LEU A 101 3.97 -6.49 -15.28
CA LEU A 101 2.69 -6.97 -14.79
C LEU A 101 2.32 -6.35 -13.44
N THR A 102 1.06 -5.96 -13.32
CA THR A 102 0.38 -5.64 -12.05
C THR A 102 -0.58 -6.78 -11.73
N ILE A 103 -0.30 -7.56 -10.69
CA ILE A 103 -1.09 -8.76 -10.35
C ILE A 103 -1.72 -8.57 -8.98
N CYS A 104 -3.04 -8.72 -8.90
CA CYS A 104 -3.76 -8.70 -7.64
C CYS A 104 -4.49 -10.04 -7.45
N ILE A 105 -4.06 -10.83 -6.47
CA ILE A 105 -4.63 -12.14 -6.13
C ILE A 105 -5.46 -12.01 -4.86
N TYR A 106 -6.75 -12.35 -4.96
CA TYR A 106 -7.68 -12.39 -3.84
C TYR A 106 -8.01 -13.84 -3.52
N TYR A 107 -8.30 -14.15 -2.25
CA TYR A 107 -8.79 -15.45 -1.82
C TYR A 107 -10.17 -15.28 -1.19
N ILE A 108 -11.19 -15.98 -1.69
CA ILE A 108 -12.55 -15.93 -1.14
C ILE A 108 -12.74 -17.12 -0.19
N GLY A 109 -12.63 -16.85 1.12
CA GLY A 109 -12.94 -17.82 2.17
C GLY A 109 -12.11 -17.57 3.44
N PHE A 110 -12.38 -18.35 4.47
CA PHE A 110 -11.52 -18.37 5.66
C PHE A 110 -10.14 -18.92 5.30
N LEU A 111 -9.10 -18.19 5.70
CA LEU A 111 -7.73 -18.72 5.74
C LEU A 111 -7.71 -19.84 6.78
N PRO A 112 -7.35 -21.09 6.43
CA PRO A 112 -7.27 -22.14 7.43
C PRO A 112 -6.10 -21.86 8.38
N SER A 113 -6.38 -21.84 9.69
CA SER A 113 -5.38 -21.65 10.74
C SER A 113 -4.37 -22.80 10.87
N SER A 114 -4.47 -23.83 10.01
CA SER A 114 -3.60 -25.00 9.99
C SER A 114 -3.16 -25.34 8.56
N SER A 115 -1.94 -25.86 8.45
CA SER A 115 -1.19 -26.17 7.22
C SER A 115 -1.80 -27.29 6.35
N HIS A 116 -2.98 -27.80 6.69
CA HIS A 116 -3.60 -28.94 6.00
C HIS A 116 -4.43 -28.51 4.78
N GLY A 117 -3.76 -28.32 3.65
CA GLY A 117 -4.36 -28.46 2.32
C GLY A 117 -5.29 -27.32 1.89
N VAL A 118 -4.74 -26.12 1.64
CA VAL A 118 -5.35 -25.26 0.62
C VAL A 118 -4.98 -25.86 -0.73
N THR A 119 -5.91 -26.56 -1.38
CA THR A 119 -5.80 -26.91 -2.79
C THR A 119 -6.01 -25.64 -3.62
N VAL A 120 -4.99 -24.76 -3.64
CA VAL A 120 -4.92 -23.72 -4.67
C VAL A 120 -4.77 -24.44 -6.01
N ASP A 121 -5.41 -23.94 -7.06
CA ASP A 121 -5.20 -24.42 -8.42
C ASP A 121 -3.72 -24.22 -8.78
N SER A 122 -2.93 -25.30 -8.69
CA SER A 122 -1.47 -25.24 -8.83
C SER A 122 -1.11 -24.70 -10.21
N ARG A 123 -1.88 -25.08 -11.24
CA ARG A 123 -1.70 -24.66 -12.63
C ARG A 123 -1.89 -23.16 -12.83
N LEU A 124 -2.83 -22.53 -12.12
CA LEU A 124 -2.95 -21.07 -12.15
C LEU A 124 -1.73 -20.39 -11.50
N LEU A 125 -1.21 -20.94 -10.41
CA LEU A 125 -0.02 -20.39 -9.76
C LEU A 125 1.25 -20.62 -10.60
N GLU A 126 1.43 -21.80 -11.18
CA GLU A 126 2.51 -22.15 -12.11
C GLU A 126 2.61 -21.11 -13.24
N ILE A 127 1.49 -20.86 -13.96
CA ILE A 127 1.42 -19.86 -15.04
C ILE A 127 1.78 -18.45 -14.56
N LEU A 128 1.42 -18.08 -13.32
CA LEU A 128 1.81 -16.78 -12.77
C LEU A 128 3.30 -16.74 -12.40
N TYR A 129 3.87 -17.83 -11.87
CA TYR A 129 5.28 -17.91 -11.47
C TYR A 129 6.25 -17.86 -12.65
N ASP A 130 5.88 -18.47 -13.77
CA ASP A 130 6.65 -18.39 -15.03
C ASP A 130 6.88 -16.92 -15.45
N GLU A 131 5.96 -16.03 -15.10
CA GLU A 131 5.97 -14.61 -15.43
C GLU A 131 6.62 -13.72 -14.35
N THR A 132 7.15 -14.29 -13.26
CA THR A 132 7.73 -13.55 -12.11
C THR A 132 8.78 -12.50 -12.47
N ARG A 133 9.53 -12.71 -13.56
CA ARG A 133 10.53 -11.77 -14.07
C ARG A 133 9.94 -10.44 -14.55
N ARG A 134 8.64 -10.42 -14.88
CA ARG A 134 7.89 -9.25 -15.35
C ARG A 134 7.04 -8.61 -14.27
N TRP A 135 6.95 -9.19 -13.07
CA TRP A 135 6.12 -8.65 -12.00
C TRP A 135 6.69 -7.31 -11.52
N GLU A 136 5.94 -6.22 -11.67
CA GLU A 136 6.29 -4.89 -11.14
C GLU A 136 5.52 -4.58 -9.86
N THR A 137 4.25 -4.95 -9.81
CA THR A 137 3.37 -4.74 -8.65
C THR A 137 2.59 -6.01 -8.36
N VAL A 138 2.64 -6.48 -7.12
CA VAL A 138 1.91 -7.67 -6.69
C VAL A 138 1.16 -7.38 -5.39
N SER A 139 -0.12 -7.73 -5.34
CA SER A 139 -0.98 -7.64 -4.15
C SER A 139 -1.60 -9.01 -3.89
N ALA A 140 -1.10 -9.77 -2.91
CA ALA A 140 -1.56 -11.14 -2.67
C ALA A 140 -1.20 -11.65 -1.26
N PRO A 141 -1.97 -12.61 -0.71
CA PRO A 141 -1.63 -13.26 0.55
C PRO A 141 -0.28 -14.00 0.51
N SER A 142 0.49 -13.92 1.60
CA SER A 142 1.84 -14.47 1.64
C SER A 142 1.97 -15.98 1.45
N PHE A 143 0.95 -16.75 1.86
CA PHE A 143 0.94 -18.22 1.67
C PHE A 143 1.09 -18.65 0.21
N ILE A 144 0.80 -17.76 -0.75
CA ILE A 144 1.00 -18.03 -2.18
C ILE A 144 2.49 -18.21 -2.47
N PHE A 145 3.37 -17.35 -1.95
CA PHE A 145 4.78 -17.28 -2.40
C PHE A 145 5.72 -18.33 -1.80
N ARG A 146 5.30 -19.01 -0.73
CA ARG A 146 6.12 -19.97 0.04
C ARG A 146 6.75 -21.10 -0.77
N SER A 147 6.21 -21.43 -1.94
CA SER A 147 6.69 -22.55 -2.76
C SER A 147 7.78 -22.19 -3.77
N ASN A 148 7.95 -20.92 -4.15
CA ASN A 148 8.84 -20.52 -5.24
C ASN A 148 9.62 -19.23 -4.93
N ALA A 149 10.86 -19.38 -4.45
CA ALA A 149 11.81 -18.28 -4.22
C ALA A 149 12.44 -17.78 -5.53
N SER A 150 11.61 -17.34 -6.49
CA SER A 150 12.06 -16.78 -7.77
C SER A 150 12.74 -15.41 -7.59
N ASN A 151 13.70 -15.09 -8.45
CA ASN A 151 14.30 -13.75 -8.51
C ASN A 151 13.31 -12.77 -9.17
N MET A 152 12.67 -11.93 -8.35
CA MET A 152 11.66 -10.96 -8.77
C MET A 152 12.30 -9.59 -9.01
N SER A 153 13.26 -9.54 -9.93
CA SER A 153 14.13 -8.37 -10.14
C SER A 153 13.39 -7.10 -10.62
N GLN A 154 12.22 -7.23 -11.24
CA GLN A 154 11.37 -6.08 -11.63
C GLN A 154 10.39 -5.63 -10.55
N LEU A 155 10.24 -6.38 -9.44
CA LEU A 155 9.23 -6.10 -8.43
C LEU A 155 9.56 -4.82 -7.66
N ARG A 156 8.69 -3.81 -7.81
CA ARG A 156 8.79 -2.49 -7.14
C ARG A 156 7.80 -2.33 -6.01
N THR A 157 6.61 -2.92 -6.13
CA THR A 157 5.53 -2.81 -5.14
C THR A 157 5.01 -4.19 -4.73
N LEU A 158 4.93 -4.43 -3.42
CA LEU A 158 4.39 -5.66 -2.84
C LEU A 158 3.37 -5.31 -1.75
N ASP A 159 2.16 -5.84 -1.86
CA ASP A 159 1.00 -5.47 -1.05
C ASP A 159 0.29 -6.70 -0.46
N ARG A 160 -0.36 -6.51 0.70
CA ARG A 160 -1.08 -7.54 1.48
C ARG A 160 -0.23 -8.68 2.02
N LEU A 161 1.05 -8.44 2.31
CA LEU A 161 1.87 -9.38 3.08
C LEU A 161 1.27 -9.56 4.47
N TRP A 162 1.06 -10.80 4.92
CA TRP A 162 0.37 -11.01 6.20
C TRP A 162 1.25 -10.58 7.37
N ASN A 163 2.54 -10.89 7.33
CA ASN A 163 3.53 -10.56 8.34
C ASN A 163 4.81 -10.00 7.70
N LEU A 164 5.56 -9.20 8.46
CA LEU A 164 6.92 -8.77 8.16
C LEU A 164 7.85 -9.94 7.75
N THR A 165 7.75 -11.10 8.40
CA THR A 165 8.56 -12.30 8.03
C THR A 165 8.45 -12.64 6.56
N ASP A 166 7.28 -12.42 5.96
CA ASP A 166 7.02 -12.86 4.60
C ASP A 166 7.96 -12.13 3.61
N LEU A 167 8.46 -10.93 3.94
CA LEU A 167 9.48 -10.22 3.16
C LEU A 167 10.80 -10.99 2.97
N ILE A 168 11.15 -11.94 3.85
CA ILE A 168 12.38 -12.74 3.70
C ILE A 168 12.25 -13.78 2.58
N GLU A 169 11.03 -14.18 2.23
CA GLU A 169 10.73 -15.16 1.17
C GLU A 169 10.96 -14.56 -0.23
N PHE A 170 11.02 -13.22 -0.36
CA PHE A 170 11.19 -12.52 -1.64
C PHE A 170 12.63 -12.11 -1.91
N ASN A 171 13.21 -12.65 -2.99
CA ASN A 171 14.40 -12.08 -3.61
C ASN A 171 14.00 -10.96 -4.58
N ALA A 172 13.64 -9.80 -4.04
CA ALA A 172 13.18 -8.62 -4.77
C ALA A 172 14.08 -7.40 -4.48
N PRO A 173 15.28 -7.31 -5.06
CA PRO A 173 16.25 -6.26 -4.73
C PRO A 173 15.77 -4.83 -5.04
N ASN A 174 14.85 -4.67 -5.99
CA ASN A 174 14.31 -3.38 -6.43
C ASN A 174 12.98 -2.99 -5.75
N LEU A 175 12.56 -3.74 -4.72
CA LEU A 175 11.33 -3.49 -3.97
C LEU A 175 11.42 -2.15 -3.23
N CYS A 176 10.65 -1.15 -3.65
CA CYS A 176 10.65 0.18 -3.03
C CYS A 176 9.39 0.47 -2.19
N ARG A 177 8.29 -0.25 -2.43
CA ARG A 177 7.03 -0.08 -1.71
C ARG A 177 6.51 -1.41 -1.16
N ALA A 178 6.25 -1.44 0.14
CA ALA A 178 5.68 -2.60 0.83
C ALA A 178 4.39 -2.21 1.59
N CYS A 179 3.41 -3.10 1.61
CA CYS A 179 2.23 -3.00 2.46
C CYS A 179 2.00 -4.31 3.21
N ILE A 180 1.93 -4.24 4.54
CA ILE A 180 1.91 -5.37 5.47
C ILE A 180 0.62 -5.30 6.30
N VAL A 181 -0.06 -6.44 6.47
CA VAL A 181 -1.32 -6.50 7.22
C VAL A 181 -1.06 -6.47 8.74
N TYR A 182 -0.11 -7.26 9.25
CA TYR A 182 0.22 -7.33 10.68
C TYR A 182 1.73 -7.22 10.94
N SER A 183 2.11 -6.49 12.00
CA SER A 183 3.49 -6.38 12.49
C SER A 183 3.56 -6.72 13.98
N LEU A 184 3.88 -7.99 14.28
CA LEU A 184 3.87 -8.56 15.65
C LEU A 184 5.26 -8.48 16.31
N SER A 185 5.31 -8.11 17.60
CA SER A 185 6.55 -7.74 18.31
C SER A 185 7.61 -8.83 18.37
N ASP A 186 7.19 -10.08 18.55
CA ASP A 186 8.12 -11.21 18.70
C ASP A 186 8.76 -11.57 17.36
N THR A 187 8.00 -11.45 16.27
CA THR A 187 8.53 -11.61 14.91
C THR A 187 9.60 -10.56 14.60
N ILE A 188 9.41 -9.31 15.04
CA ILE A 188 10.39 -8.22 14.84
C ILE A 188 11.65 -8.42 15.70
N ARG A 189 11.60 -9.19 16.80
CA ARG A 189 12.80 -9.46 17.65
C ARG A 189 13.83 -10.35 16.95
N SER A 190 13.37 -11.31 16.15
CA SER A 190 14.22 -12.30 15.47
C SER A 190 14.41 -12.02 13.96
N PHE A 191 13.71 -11.02 13.42
CA PHE A 191 13.76 -10.66 12.01
C PHE A 191 15.18 -10.26 11.57
N LYS A 192 15.69 -10.90 10.51
CA LYS A 192 16.96 -10.56 9.87
C LYS A 192 16.70 -9.88 8.53
N PRO A 193 16.96 -8.57 8.38
CA PRO A 193 16.71 -7.85 7.13
C PRO A 193 17.52 -8.41 5.96
N ASN A 194 16.84 -8.66 4.84
CA ASN A 194 17.46 -9.05 3.58
C ASN A 194 17.75 -7.82 2.69
N ALA A 195 18.20 -8.05 1.45
CA ALA A 195 18.48 -6.96 0.51
C ALA A 195 17.23 -6.13 0.16
N ALA A 196 16.05 -6.75 0.04
CA ALA A 196 14.78 -6.07 -0.26
C ALA A 196 14.36 -5.12 0.87
N CYS A 197 14.63 -5.47 2.12
CA CYS A 197 14.37 -4.57 3.26
C CYS A 197 15.18 -3.26 3.16
N ARG A 198 16.38 -3.28 2.56
CA ARG A 198 17.24 -2.11 2.41
C ARG A 198 16.85 -1.18 1.25
N SER A 199 16.01 -1.63 0.33
CA SER A 199 15.52 -0.83 -0.81
C SER A 199 14.11 -0.26 -0.60
N ILE A 200 13.35 -0.74 0.38
CA ILE A 200 12.04 -0.20 0.74
C ILE A 200 12.18 1.26 1.24
N ARG A 201 11.45 2.14 0.56
CA ARG A 201 11.30 3.59 0.84
C ARG A 201 9.91 3.90 1.37
N HIS A 202 8.90 3.15 0.95
CA HIS A 202 7.51 3.39 1.32
C HIS A 202 6.92 2.16 1.99
N LEU A 203 6.56 2.28 3.26
CA LEU A 203 5.99 1.20 4.05
C LEU A 203 4.59 1.61 4.54
N SER A 204 3.60 0.78 4.26
CA SER A 204 2.26 0.86 4.86
C SER A 204 2.04 -0.36 5.75
N ILE A 205 1.48 -0.17 6.93
CA ILE A 205 1.14 -1.26 7.85
C ILE A 205 -0.29 -1.09 8.34
N ASP A 206 -1.10 -2.12 8.13
CA ASP A 206 -2.51 -2.11 8.50
C ASP A 206 -2.68 -2.22 10.02
N GLN A 207 -1.92 -3.10 10.68
CA GLN A 207 -1.84 -3.22 12.14
C GLN A 207 -0.39 -3.30 12.62
N ALA A 208 0.06 -2.31 13.39
CA ALA A 208 1.40 -2.26 13.97
C ALA A 208 1.37 -2.12 15.49
N LEU A 209 2.32 -2.76 16.18
CA LEU A 209 2.63 -2.44 17.57
C LEU A 209 3.56 -1.23 17.64
N ALA A 210 3.33 -0.32 18.60
CA ALA A 210 4.20 0.85 18.81
C ALA A 210 5.69 0.47 19.05
N SER A 211 5.94 -0.68 19.68
CA SER A 211 7.28 -1.24 19.87
C SER A 211 7.95 -1.73 18.58
N GLY A 212 7.16 -2.06 17.55
CA GLY A 212 7.65 -2.44 16.23
C GLY A 212 8.18 -1.26 15.44
N ILE A 213 7.47 -0.11 15.50
CA ILE A 213 7.84 1.13 14.80
C ILE A 213 9.27 1.56 15.14
N ARG A 214 9.67 1.49 16.42
CA ARG A 214 11.02 1.85 16.86
C ARG A 214 12.14 1.10 16.13
N ARG A 215 11.90 -0.13 15.67
CA ARG A 215 12.90 -0.98 15.01
C ARG A 215 12.94 -0.85 13.50
N PHE A 216 11.98 -0.16 12.88
CA PHE A 216 11.98 0.01 11.44
C PHE A 216 13.22 0.75 10.88
N PRO A 217 13.94 1.65 11.58
CA PRO A 217 15.20 2.20 11.08
C PRO A 217 16.29 1.14 10.86
N ALA A 218 16.37 0.13 11.74
CA ALA A 218 17.33 -0.97 11.61
C ALA A 218 16.96 -1.96 10.48
N ILE A 219 15.68 -2.02 10.11
CA ILE A 219 15.15 -2.94 9.10
C ILE A 219 15.08 -2.27 7.72
N PHE A 220 14.62 -1.04 7.69
CA PHE A 220 14.33 -0.20 6.52
C PHE A 220 15.12 1.13 6.62
N PRO A 221 16.46 1.10 6.51
CA PRO A 221 17.32 2.26 6.75
C PRO A 221 17.16 3.42 5.74
N ARG A 222 16.36 3.23 4.68
CA ARG A 222 16.06 4.22 3.64
C ARG A 222 14.56 4.56 3.58
N LEU A 223 13.84 4.37 4.68
CA LEU A 223 12.40 4.64 4.72
C LEU A 223 12.13 6.14 4.62
N GLU A 224 11.43 6.53 3.56
CA GLU A 224 11.01 7.91 3.23
C GLU A 224 9.57 8.18 3.70
N THR A 225 8.69 7.17 3.63
CA THR A 225 7.29 7.30 4.06
C THR A 225 6.83 6.09 4.86
N LEU A 226 6.28 6.33 6.06
CA LEU A 226 5.68 5.30 6.92
C LEU A 226 4.18 5.60 7.12
N GLY A 227 3.31 4.65 6.79
CA GLY A 227 1.89 4.70 7.15
C GLY A 227 1.51 3.57 8.08
N VAL A 228 0.76 3.88 9.14
CA VAL A 228 0.13 2.91 10.05
C VAL A 228 -1.36 3.21 10.10
N ARG A 229 -2.21 2.19 9.94
CA ARG A 229 -3.68 2.36 9.96
C ARG A 229 -4.30 2.05 11.33
N ILE A 230 -3.82 1.01 12.01
CA ILE A 230 -4.21 0.63 13.37
C ILE A 230 -2.94 0.46 14.19
N LEU A 231 -2.89 1.09 15.35
CA LEU A 231 -1.79 0.99 16.28
C LEU A 231 -2.27 0.27 17.54
N THR A 232 -1.56 -0.79 17.94
CA THR A 232 -1.81 -1.50 19.18
C THR A 232 -0.72 -1.18 20.21
N SER A 233 -1.16 -0.87 21.43
CA SER A 233 -0.30 -0.48 22.55
C SER A 233 0.01 -1.68 23.43
N TYR A 234 1.27 -2.12 23.46
CA TYR A 234 1.74 -3.06 24.48
C TYR A 234 2.82 -2.39 25.33
N VAL A 235 2.40 -1.87 26.48
CA VAL A 235 3.25 -1.14 27.42
C VAL A 235 3.82 -2.11 28.44
N SER A 236 4.93 -2.78 28.11
CA SER A 236 5.75 -3.46 29.11
C SER A 236 7.21 -3.58 28.64
N GLY A 237 8.13 -3.03 29.45
CA GLY A 237 9.57 -3.26 29.33
C GLY A 237 10.27 -2.72 28.09
N MET A 238 9.74 -1.69 27.41
CA MET A 238 10.50 -1.03 26.34
C MET A 238 11.71 -0.29 26.92
N ARG A 239 12.91 -0.80 26.60
CA ARG A 239 14.16 -0.07 26.82
C ARG A 239 14.23 1.09 25.82
N SER A 240 14.55 2.28 26.31
CA SER A 240 14.73 3.50 25.51
C SER A 240 16.00 3.43 24.67
N HIS A 241 15.98 2.63 23.61
CA HIS A 241 16.93 2.77 22.53
C HIS A 241 16.57 4.04 21.73
N SER A 242 17.59 4.85 21.48
CA SER A 242 17.51 6.01 20.58
C SER A 242 17.62 5.48 19.16
N ASP A 243 16.52 5.55 18.40
CA ASP A 243 16.42 5.04 17.04
C ASP A 243 16.20 6.22 16.07
N THR A 244 17.08 6.35 15.06
CA THR A 244 17.09 7.51 14.14
C THR A 244 16.54 7.15 12.76
N TYR A 245 15.49 7.84 12.34
CA TYR A 245 14.95 7.79 10.98
C TYR A 245 15.60 8.88 10.11
N SER A 246 16.78 8.60 9.58
CA SER A 246 17.57 9.60 8.82
C SER A 246 16.92 10.10 7.53
N CYS A 247 15.97 9.36 6.95
CA CYS A 247 15.35 9.66 5.64
C CYS A 247 13.83 9.82 5.69
N LEU A 248 13.18 9.71 6.85
CA LEU A 248 11.71 9.67 6.91
C LEU A 248 11.12 11.07 6.76
N GLU A 249 10.60 11.38 5.58
CA GLU A 249 10.01 12.67 5.21
C GLU A 249 8.52 12.78 5.56
N SER A 250 7.81 11.65 5.56
CA SER A 250 6.38 11.59 5.88
C SER A 250 6.00 10.41 6.78
N MET A 251 5.18 10.68 7.78
CA MET A 251 4.63 9.66 8.67
C MET A 251 3.10 9.82 8.74
N THR A 252 2.36 8.73 8.69
CA THR A 252 0.91 8.68 8.97
C THR A 252 0.67 7.69 10.10
N LEU A 253 0.05 8.13 11.19
CA LEU A 253 -0.28 7.30 12.35
C LEU A 253 -1.76 7.46 12.71
N PRO A 254 -2.40 6.44 13.31
CA PRO A 254 -3.68 6.63 13.97
C PRO A 254 -3.47 7.36 15.29
N PHE A 255 -4.35 8.31 15.57
CA PHE A 255 -4.40 9.00 16.85
C PHE A 255 -5.06 8.10 17.88
N VAL A 256 -4.38 7.85 19.01
CA VAL A 256 -4.87 7.00 20.09
C VAL A 256 -5.08 7.87 21.32
N ASP A 257 -6.32 8.28 21.52
CA ASP A 257 -6.74 9.24 22.56
C ASP A 257 -6.48 8.71 23.99
N ARG A 258 -6.56 7.38 24.22
CA ARG A 258 -6.37 6.78 25.54
C ARG A 258 -5.65 5.41 25.51
N PRO A 259 -4.80 5.10 26.51
CA PRO A 259 -4.25 6.02 27.51
C PRO A 259 -3.18 6.94 26.89
N ALA A 260 -3.14 8.21 27.31
CA ALA A 260 -2.35 9.27 26.67
C ALA A 260 -0.84 8.94 26.55
N ASP A 261 -0.28 8.29 27.58
CA ASP A 261 1.08 7.74 27.57
C ASP A 261 1.40 6.94 26.31
N THR A 262 0.42 6.25 25.71
CA THR A 262 0.61 5.43 24.51
C THR A 262 1.17 6.24 23.36
N PHE A 263 0.58 7.41 23.07
CA PHE A 263 0.92 8.20 21.90
C PHE A 263 2.29 8.87 22.07
N ILE A 264 2.52 9.46 23.24
CA ILE A 264 3.83 10.04 23.65
C ILE A 264 4.93 8.96 23.62
N ASN A 265 4.64 7.73 24.06
CA ASN A 265 5.57 6.59 23.99
C ASN A 265 5.86 6.07 22.58
N ILE A 266 5.18 6.53 21.53
CA ILE A 266 5.62 6.27 20.14
C ILE A 266 6.89 7.09 19.86
N PHE A 267 6.83 8.38 20.14
CA PHE A 267 7.85 9.37 19.77
C PHE A 267 9.03 9.45 20.73
N ARG A 268 8.84 9.09 22.00
CA ARG A 268 9.87 9.16 23.06
C ARG A 268 11.16 8.42 22.68
N GLY A 269 12.21 9.15 22.29
CA GLY A 269 13.49 8.57 21.86
C GLY A 269 13.56 8.17 20.38
N LEU A 270 12.58 8.55 19.55
CA LEU A 270 12.76 8.60 18.11
C LEU A 270 13.45 9.91 17.73
N HIS A 271 14.41 9.84 16.82
CA HIS A 271 14.99 10.98 16.15
C HIS A 271 14.52 10.99 14.71
N LEU A 272 13.86 12.08 14.30
CA LEU A 272 13.09 12.21 13.05
C LEU A 272 13.58 13.43 12.24
N PRO A 273 14.90 13.58 12.00
CA PRO A 273 15.48 14.84 11.52
C PRO A 273 15.00 15.28 10.14
N ALA A 274 14.53 14.34 9.31
CA ALA A 274 14.00 14.59 7.97
C ALA A 274 12.47 14.77 7.93
N LEU A 275 11.75 14.58 9.05
CA LEU A 275 10.28 14.51 9.03
C LEU A 275 9.65 15.89 8.81
N GLN A 276 9.05 16.06 7.63
CA GLN A 276 8.37 17.28 7.23
C GLN A 276 6.86 17.18 7.37
N ASN A 277 6.28 15.98 7.17
CA ASN A 277 4.83 15.80 7.09
C ASN A 277 4.36 14.71 8.07
N LEU A 278 3.58 15.09 9.07
CA LEU A 278 2.90 14.14 9.97
C LEU A 278 1.39 14.18 9.69
N THR A 279 0.80 13.02 9.42
CA THR A 279 -0.65 12.86 9.28
C THR A 279 -1.22 12.05 10.43
N LEU A 280 -2.23 12.58 11.12
CA LEU A 280 -2.92 11.91 12.22
C LEU A 280 -4.31 11.46 11.75
N LEU A 281 -4.56 10.15 11.79
CA LEU A 281 -5.87 9.57 11.48
C LEU A 281 -6.72 9.58 12.75
N MET A 282 -7.77 10.39 12.73
CA MET A 282 -8.61 10.72 13.87
C MET A 282 -9.88 9.86 13.91
N GLY A 283 -10.28 9.45 15.12
CA GLY A 283 -11.60 8.92 15.41
C GLY A 283 -12.64 10.03 15.57
N ALA A 284 -13.81 9.73 16.16
CA ALA A 284 -14.91 10.68 16.36
C ALA A 284 -14.66 11.81 17.39
N GLY A 285 -13.41 12.00 17.83
CA GLY A 285 -13.02 12.99 18.85
C GLY A 285 -12.39 14.26 18.27
N LYS A 286 -12.30 15.30 19.11
CA LYS A 286 -11.41 16.45 18.89
C LYS A 286 -9.95 16.04 19.14
N PRO A 287 -8.96 16.68 18.50
CA PRO A 287 -7.55 16.41 18.81
C PRO A 287 -7.18 16.94 20.20
N ASP A 288 -6.50 16.12 21.00
CA ASP A 288 -5.84 16.55 22.22
C ASP A 288 -4.53 17.25 21.85
N VAL A 289 -4.59 18.58 21.80
CA VAL A 289 -3.49 19.45 21.39
C VAL A 289 -2.34 19.42 22.40
N GLU A 290 -2.62 19.25 23.69
CA GLU A 290 -1.59 19.15 24.73
C GLU A 290 -0.81 17.84 24.58
N MET A 291 -1.50 16.70 24.45
CA MET A 291 -0.87 15.40 24.21
C MET A 291 -0.07 15.37 22.90
N ILE A 292 -0.56 15.99 21.82
CA ILE A 292 0.19 16.07 20.55
C ILE A 292 1.45 16.92 20.73
N THR A 293 1.34 18.05 21.41
CA THR A 293 2.48 18.95 21.64
C THR A 293 3.55 18.26 22.50
N GLU A 294 3.15 17.55 23.57
CA GLU A 294 4.08 16.74 24.39
C GLU A 294 4.72 15.61 23.58
N ALA A 295 3.93 14.86 22.80
CA ALA A 295 4.41 13.77 21.97
C ALA A 295 5.45 14.24 20.94
N LEU A 296 5.29 15.43 20.36
CA LEU A 296 6.26 16.03 19.45
C LEU A 296 7.49 16.58 20.21
N ALA A 297 7.31 17.16 21.39
CA ALA A 297 8.41 17.66 22.22
C ALA A 297 9.36 16.54 22.72
N VAL A 298 8.88 15.31 22.90
CA VAL A 298 9.73 14.16 23.28
C VAL A 298 10.44 13.47 22.09
N ALA A 299 10.19 13.91 20.84
CA ALA A 299 10.93 13.46 19.68
C ALA A 299 12.28 14.22 19.62
N GLY A 300 13.40 13.49 19.74
CA GLY A 300 14.72 14.10 20.01
C GLY A 300 15.34 14.89 18.85
N SER A 301 14.65 14.96 17.71
CA SER A 301 14.90 15.91 16.62
C SER A 301 13.75 15.83 15.62
N CYS A 302 12.91 16.86 15.52
CA CYS A 302 11.79 16.88 14.58
C CYS A 302 11.47 18.32 14.16
N HIS A 303 11.36 18.58 12.86
CA HIS A 303 11.04 19.90 12.30
C HIS A 303 9.84 19.77 11.36
N ILE A 304 8.68 19.42 11.94
CA ILE A 304 7.47 19.18 11.16
C ILE A 304 7.03 20.47 10.51
N ARG A 305 6.96 20.45 9.18
CA ARG A 305 6.36 21.52 8.41
C ARG A 305 4.84 21.44 8.49
N VAL A 306 4.25 20.31 8.10
CA VAL A 306 2.80 20.13 8.01
C VAL A 306 2.31 19.05 8.96
N LEU A 307 1.35 19.40 9.80
CA LEU A 307 0.55 18.47 10.59
C LEU A 307 -0.87 18.39 10.01
N ASP A 308 -1.20 17.28 9.34
CA ASP A 308 -2.48 17.06 8.66
C ASP A 308 -3.38 16.10 9.45
N PHE A 309 -4.55 16.58 9.87
CA PHE A 309 -5.54 15.75 10.56
C PHE A 309 -6.58 15.19 9.58
N ARG A 310 -6.91 13.90 9.69
CA ARG A 310 -7.89 13.23 8.80
C ARG A 310 -8.87 12.38 9.59
N TRP A 311 -10.16 12.66 9.44
CA TRP A 311 -11.23 11.86 10.02
C TRP A 311 -11.68 10.75 9.08
N HIS A 312 -12.13 9.63 9.65
CA HIS A 312 -12.75 8.53 8.91
C HIS A 312 -14.24 8.77 8.58
N GLU A 313 -14.89 9.66 9.32
CA GLU A 313 -16.30 10.02 9.18
C GLU A 313 -16.46 11.51 8.80
N SER A 314 -17.65 11.93 8.37
CA SER A 314 -17.88 13.29 7.86
C SER A 314 -17.64 14.35 8.94
N ARG A 315 -16.77 15.33 8.63
CA ARG A 315 -16.32 16.46 9.45
C ARG A 315 -17.22 16.77 10.65
N SER A 316 -16.65 16.62 11.85
CA SER A 316 -16.86 17.61 12.90
C SER A 316 -16.29 18.96 12.42
N ASP A 317 -17.06 20.04 12.55
CA ASP A 317 -16.52 21.38 12.39
C ASP A 317 -15.51 21.63 13.52
N ILE A 318 -14.24 21.77 13.14
CA ILE A 318 -13.16 22.06 14.06
C ILE A 318 -12.86 23.54 13.95
N ASP A 319 -13.09 24.24 15.05
CA ASP A 319 -12.69 25.62 15.23
C ASP A 319 -11.16 25.74 15.04
N PRO A 320 -10.68 26.50 14.03
CA PRO A 320 -9.26 26.72 13.77
C PRO A 320 -8.48 27.17 15.01
N HIS A 321 -9.09 28.02 15.85
CA HIS A 321 -8.46 28.56 17.04
C HIS A 321 -8.05 27.48 18.05
N THR A 322 -8.74 26.32 18.06
CA THR A 322 -8.35 25.19 18.90
C THR A 322 -7.03 24.54 18.48
N LEU A 323 -6.60 24.73 17.23
CA LEU A 323 -5.37 24.14 16.67
C LEU A 323 -4.17 25.10 16.71
N GLU A 324 -4.37 26.40 16.94
CA GLU A 324 -3.30 27.41 17.01
C GLU A 324 -2.13 27.04 17.95
N PRO A 325 -2.33 26.43 19.14
CA PRO A 325 -1.19 26.10 20.01
C PRO A 325 -0.21 25.10 19.39
N LEU A 326 -0.62 24.31 18.40
CA LEU A 326 0.26 23.40 17.65
C LEU A 326 1.31 24.17 16.82
N LEU A 327 1.04 25.43 16.44
CA LEU A 327 2.02 26.30 15.79
C LEU A 327 3.26 26.58 16.66
N SER A 328 3.26 26.21 17.95
CA SER A 328 4.48 26.21 18.76
C SER A 328 5.52 25.20 18.25
N VAL A 329 5.07 24.04 17.73
CA VAL A 329 5.89 22.88 17.34
C VAL A 329 5.84 22.54 15.84
N VAL A 330 4.89 23.09 15.06
CA VAL A 330 4.79 22.91 13.60
C VAL A 330 4.68 24.24 12.84
N GLN A 331 4.89 24.24 11.51
CA GLN A 331 4.75 25.45 10.69
C GLN A 331 3.32 25.65 10.15
N GLU A 332 2.66 24.57 9.74
CA GLU A 332 1.37 24.54 9.07
C GLU A 332 0.50 23.42 9.69
N VAL A 333 -0.76 23.72 9.98
CA VAL A 333 -1.78 22.74 10.41
C VAL A 333 -2.85 22.62 9.33
N ALA A 334 -3.09 21.40 8.88
CA ALA A 334 -4.04 21.05 7.84
C ALA A 334 -5.14 20.11 8.35
N VAL A 335 -6.31 20.18 7.70
CA VAL A 335 -7.46 19.30 7.95
C VAL A 335 -7.91 18.73 6.59
N HIS A 336 -7.78 17.43 6.42
CA HIS A 336 -7.99 16.73 5.14
C HIS A 336 -7.12 17.27 3.97
N GLY A 337 -5.93 17.79 4.29
CA GLY A 337 -5.01 18.40 3.33
C GLY A 337 -5.29 19.86 2.95
N GLU A 338 -6.30 20.50 3.53
CA GLU A 338 -6.52 21.95 3.44
C GLU A 338 -5.83 22.62 4.63
N VAL A 339 -4.91 23.57 4.39
CA VAL A 339 -4.24 24.32 5.47
C VAL A 339 -5.27 25.23 6.13
N VAL A 340 -5.42 25.11 7.45
CA VAL A 340 -6.40 25.84 8.26
C VAL A 340 -5.73 26.92 9.10
N VAL A 341 -4.52 26.64 9.59
CA VAL A 341 -3.74 27.54 10.43
C VAL A 341 -2.26 27.44 10.02
N CYS A 342 -1.55 28.55 9.90
CA CYS A 342 -0.13 28.58 9.60
C CYS A 342 0.58 29.64 10.44
N ARG A 343 1.82 29.38 10.84
CA ARG A 343 2.66 30.39 11.50
C ARG A 343 2.97 31.49 10.49
N GLU A 344 2.51 32.71 10.76
CA GLU A 344 2.89 33.88 9.97
C GLU A 344 4.42 33.96 9.90
N GLN A 345 4.96 34.07 8.68
CA GLN A 345 6.36 34.43 8.52
C GLN A 345 6.49 35.89 8.95
N ALA A 346 7.02 36.11 10.16
CA ALA A 346 7.39 37.44 10.62
C ALA A 346 8.29 38.08 9.56
N GLY A 347 7.78 39.14 8.92
CA GLY A 347 8.46 39.81 7.83
C GLY A 347 9.82 40.34 8.27
N THR A 348 10.83 40.04 7.47
CA THR A 348 12.18 40.63 7.51
C THR A 348 12.14 42.13 7.24
#